data_AF-A0A932PMS5-F1
#
_entry.id   AF-A0A932PMS5-F1
#
_cell.length_a   1.000
_cell.length_b   1.000
_cell.length_c   1.000
_cell.angle_alpha   90.00
_cell.angle_beta   90.00
_cell.angle_gamma   90.00
#
_symmetry.space_group_name_H-M   'P 1'
#
loop_
_entity.id
_entity.type
_entity.pdbx_description
1 polymer ?
#
loop_
_entity_poly.entity_id
_entity_poly.type
_entity_poly.pdbx_seq_one_letter_code
_entity_poly.pdbx_strand_id
1 'polypeptide(L)'
;MTRFGFLLACALATSLGAQSLTDRFKEVRGPWELQLERGEASTVRKGVEALLGREGLSINPSDYNDMHALVALRGLAARACLAEGSWEEAVAHMSKAQSAAEENLATAEPFLAKTRAEHELKLKEYREAIAKQTPRLRELEEAPGLSQEQIKLRQQLKIFMEEQQAAIAHSERALKDIEGILARLRQAKETTAKTTADWQAFLATEKAEMAEAGGTVPFVAGKLDQVKADDARPRQERLTYARRLQKLDPSSKDVTRLVNGLLGKEEEAEPAKPKPKKKAPAKKG
;
A
#
# COMPACT_ATOMS: atom_id res chain seq x y z
N MET A 1 -17.11 -13.62 25.24
CA MET A 1 -16.85 -14.44 24.03
C MET A 1 -15.66 -13.83 23.31
N THR A 2 -14.54 -14.46 22.96
CA THR A 2 -13.90 -15.75 23.25
C THR A 2 -12.43 -15.48 22.87
N ARG A 3 -11.47 -15.93 23.70
CA ARG A 3 -10.01 -15.74 23.50
C ARG A 3 -9.44 -16.40 22.22
N PHE A 4 -10.30 -16.99 21.38
CA PHE A 4 -9.97 -17.62 20.11
C PHE A 4 -9.69 -16.63 18.97
N GLY A 5 -10.24 -15.41 19.01
CA GLY A 5 -9.95 -14.39 17.99
C GLY A 5 -8.53 -13.82 18.07
N PHE A 6 -7.89 -13.88 19.24
CA PHE A 6 -6.55 -13.34 19.46
C PHE A 6 -5.44 -14.25 18.92
N LEU A 7 -5.72 -15.56 18.82
CA LEU A 7 -4.74 -16.55 18.34
C LEU A 7 -4.73 -16.69 16.82
N LEU A 8 -5.84 -16.41 16.12
CA LEU A 8 -5.87 -16.49 14.66
C LEU A 8 -5.10 -15.32 13.99
N ALA A 9 -5.06 -14.14 14.63
CA ALA A 9 -4.31 -13.00 14.13
C ALA A 9 -2.78 -13.13 14.35
N CYS A 10 -2.34 -13.80 15.42
CA CYS A 10 -0.92 -14.09 15.63
C CYS A 10 -0.45 -15.33 14.85
N ALA A 11 -1.31 -16.32 14.60
CA ALA A 11 -0.94 -17.54 13.89
C ALA A 11 -0.75 -17.35 12.37
N LEU A 12 -1.32 -16.30 11.77
CA LEU A 12 -1.03 -15.93 10.38
C LEU A 12 0.35 -15.25 10.22
N ALA A 13 1.00 -14.84 11.32
CA ALA A 13 2.36 -14.29 11.28
C ALA A 13 3.46 -15.37 11.34
N THR A 14 3.10 -16.63 11.57
CA THR A 14 3.97 -17.81 11.40
C THR A 14 3.65 -18.52 10.09
N SER A 15 3.69 -17.78 8.97
CA SER A 15 3.84 -18.41 7.65
C SER A 15 5.19 -19.11 7.62
N LEU A 16 5.15 -20.44 7.70
CA LEU A 16 6.27 -21.39 7.53
C LEU A 16 6.70 -21.52 6.05
N GLY A 17 6.25 -20.62 5.15
CA GLY A 17 6.50 -20.70 3.70
C GLY A 17 7.02 -19.42 3.04
N ALA A 18 6.77 -18.23 3.58
CA ALA A 18 7.21 -16.98 2.95
C ALA A 18 8.71 -16.69 3.21
N GLN A 19 9.51 -16.68 2.13
CA GLN A 19 10.97 -16.46 2.17
C GLN A 19 11.38 -14.98 2.07
N SER A 20 10.49 -14.12 1.58
CA SER A 20 10.74 -12.69 1.38
C SER A 20 9.66 -11.82 2.02
N LEU A 21 9.96 -10.54 2.24
CA LEU A 21 8.95 -9.58 2.72
C LEU A 21 7.82 -9.41 1.71
N THR A 22 8.16 -9.48 0.42
CA THR A 22 7.21 -9.44 -0.69
C THR A 22 6.16 -10.54 -0.59
N ASP A 23 6.57 -11.77 -0.28
CA ASP A 23 5.65 -12.90 -0.17
C ASP A 23 4.72 -12.74 1.03
N ARG A 24 5.28 -12.36 2.18
CA ARG A 24 4.47 -12.06 3.36
C ARG A 24 3.48 -10.95 3.09
N PHE A 25 3.91 -9.87 2.43
CA PHE A 25 3.02 -8.76 2.08
C PHE A 25 1.85 -9.22 1.22
N LYS A 26 2.08 -10.07 0.22
CA LYS A 26 1.01 -10.63 -0.62
C LYS A 26 0.01 -11.46 0.19
N GLU A 27 0.48 -12.23 1.17
CA GLU A 27 -0.39 -13.04 2.05
C GLU A 27 -1.27 -12.16 2.97
N VAL A 28 -0.70 -11.11 3.56
CA VAL A 28 -1.37 -10.33 4.62
C VAL A 28 -2.18 -9.13 4.11
N ARG A 29 -1.86 -8.61 2.93
CA ARG A 29 -2.46 -7.37 2.40
C ARG A 29 -3.98 -7.44 2.32
N GLY A 30 -4.53 -8.43 1.63
CA GLY A 30 -5.98 -8.57 1.42
C GLY A 30 -6.77 -8.67 2.73
N PRO A 31 -6.39 -9.58 3.65
CA PRO A 31 -7.01 -9.67 4.97
C PRO A 31 -6.97 -8.36 5.76
N TRP A 32 -5.85 -7.64 5.74
CA TRP A 32 -5.72 -6.37 6.46
C TRP A 32 -6.49 -5.22 5.82
N GLU A 33 -6.57 -5.14 4.49
CA GLU A 33 -7.43 -4.16 3.81
C GLU A 33 -8.90 -4.34 4.22
N LEU A 34 -9.39 -5.58 4.24
CA LEU A 34 -10.76 -5.90 4.68
C LEU A 34 -10.99 -5.55 6.17
N GLN A 35 -10.00 -5.76 7.02
CA GLN A 35 -10.07 -5.37 8.44
C GLN A 35 -10.12 -3.84 8.61
N LEU A 36 -9.39 -3.07 7.80
CA LEU A 36 -9.48 -1.61 7.81
C LEU A 36 -10.88 -1.13 7.43
N GLU A 37 -11.48 -1.73 6.40
CA GLU A 37 -12.85 -1.41 5.97
C GLU A 37 -13.90 -1.72 7.05
N ARG A 38 -13.66 -2.74 7.88
CA ARG A 38 -14.49 -3.07 9.06
C ARG A 38 -14.23 -2.18 10.27
N GLY A 39 -13.28 -1.25 10.18
CA GLY A 39 -12.90 -0.35 11.27
C GLY A 39 -11.98 -0.97 12.33
N GLU A 40 -11.38 -2.13 12.05
CA GLU A 40 -10.44 -2.86 12.94
C GLU A 40 -8.99 -2.36 12.83
N ALA A 41 -8.82 -1.04 12.70
CA ALA A 41 -7.53 -0.41 12.44
C ALA A 41 -6.43 -0.76 13.47
N SER A 42 -6.79 -0.91 14.75
CA SER A 42 -5.83 -1.30 15.80
C SER A 42 -5.25 -2.68 15.62
N THR A 43 -6.03 -3.62 15.11
CA THR A 43 -5.53 -4.96 14.79
C THR A 43 -4.55 -4.89 13.64
N VAL A 44 -4.91 -4.16 12.58
CA VAL A 44 -4.07 -4.00 11.38
C VAL A 44 -2.77 -3.30 11.73
N ARG A 45 -2.82 -2.16 12.44
CA ARG A 45 -1.64 -1.40 12.84
C ARG A 45 -0.65 -2.27 13.61
N LYS A 46 -1.13 -2.99 14.64
CA LYS A 46 -0.29 -3.88 15.45
C LYS A 46 0.34 -4.99 14.61
N GLY A 47 -0.43 -5.60 13.70
CA GLY A 47 0.07 -6.63 12.80
C GLY A 47 1.17 -6.11 11.87
N VAL A 48 0.94 -4.94 11.25
CA VAL A 48 1.90 -4.31 10.35
C VAL A 48 3.16 -3.89 11.11
N GLU A 49 3.04 -3.23 12.26
CA GLU A 49 4.18 -2.79 13.07
C GLU A 49 5.00 -3.97 13.59
N ALA A 50 4.35 -5.08 13.98
CA ALA A 50 5.05 -6.31 14.36
C ALA A 50 5.85 -6.90 13.19
N LEU A 51 5.25 -6.94 11.99
CA LEU A 51 5.94 -7.42 10.79
C LEU A 51 7.12 -6.51 10.41
N LEU A 52 6.91 -5.19 10.43
CA LEU A 52 7.96 -4.20 10.17
C LEU A 52 9.09 -4.27 11.21
N GLY A 53 8.77 -4.51 12.48
CA GLY A 53 9.78 -4.66 13.54
C GLY A 53 10.61 -5.94 13.39
N ARG A 54 10.01 -7.02 12.89
CA ARG A 54 10.69 -8.31 12.69
C ARG A 54 11.55 -8.35 11.44
N GLU A 55 11.05 -7.80 10.33
CA GLU A 55 11.62 -8.02 8.99
C GLU A 55 12.00 -6.73 8.26
N GLY A 56 11.45 -5.59 8.67
CA GLY A 56 11.66 -4.31 7.99
C GLY A 56 13.08 -3.76 8.08
N LEU A 57 13.89 -4.26 9.03
CA LEU A 57 15.29 -3.86 9.21
C LEU A 57 16.28 -4.78 8.48
N SER A 58 15.84 -5.97 8.06
CA SER A 58 16.68 -6.97 7.39
C SER A 58 16.54 -6.97 5.87
N ILE A 59 15.83 -5.99 5.32
CA ILE A 59 15.60 -5.89 3.87
C ILE A 59 16.90 -5.51 3.18
N ASN A 60 17.22 -6.22 2.10
CA ASN A 60 18.29 -5.82 1.20
C ASN A 60 17.82 -4.64 0.34
N PRO A 61 18.43 -3.45 0.43
CA PRO A 61 18.03 -2.29 -0.39
C PRO A 61 18.19 -2.52 -1.90
N SER A 62 19.00 -3.51 -2.29
CA SER A 62 19.18 -3.90 -3.70
C SER A 62 18.02 -4.74 -4.25
N ASP A 63 17.18 -5.32 -3.38
CA ASP A 63 15.96 -6.01 -3.82
C ASP A 63 14.80 -5.01 -3.89
N TYR A 64 14.55 -4.53 -5.11
CA TYR A 64 13.52 -3.53 -5.33
C TYR A 64 12.10 -4.04 -5.02
N ASN A 65 11.85 -5.36 -5.04
CA ASN A 65 10.55 -5.94 -4.71
C ASN A 65 10.31 -5.88 -3.21
N ASP A 66 11.29 -6.30 -2.40
CA ASP A 66 11.17 -6.22 -0.94
C ASP A 66 11.14 -4.77 -0.45
N MET A 67 11.91 -3.88 -1.08
CA MET A 67 11.78 -2.45 -0.82
C MET A 67 10.41 -1.90 -1.22
N HIS A 68 9.81 -2.38 -2.32
CA HIS A 68 8.44 -2.00 -2.68
C HIS A 68 7.41 -2.51 -1.67
N ALA A 69 7.58 -3.75 -1.16
CA ALA A 69 6.74 -4.30 -0.10
C ALA A 69 6.88 -3.50 1.20
N LEU A 70 8.09 -3.03 1.55
CA LEU A 70 8.32 -2.14 2.69
C LEU A 70 7.53 -0.84 2.56
N VAL A 71 7.60 -0.17 1.40
CA VAL A 71 6.85 1.06 1.12
C VAL A 71 5.35 0.81 1.31
N ALA A 72 4.83 -0.29 0.76
CA ALA A 72 3.42 -0.62 0.85
C ALA A 72 2.97 -0.94 2.29
N LEU A 73 3.76 -1.68 3.06
CA LEU A 73 3.50 -1.96 4.47
C LEU A 73 3.48 -0.69 5.31
N ARG A 74 4.46 0.22 5.12
CA ARG A 74 4.46 1.52 5.80
C ARG A 74 3.24 2.37 5.41
N GLY A 75 2.82 2.35 4.14
CA GLY A 75 1.57 2.97 3.69
C GLY A 75 0.33 2.37 4.36
N LEU A 76 0.31 1.06 4.59
CA LEU A 76 -0.78 0.39 5.30
C LEU A 76 -0.83 0.75 6.79
N ALA A 77 0.33 0.79 7.46
CA ALA A 77 0.44 1.29 8.84
C ALA A 77 -0.06 2.73 8.95
N ALA A 78 0.31 3.57 7.99
CA ALA A 78 -0.12 4.96 7.92
C ALA A 78 -1.64 5.09 7.80
N ARG A 79 -2.27 4.32 6.91
CA ARG A 79 -3.74 4.25 6.77
C ARG A 79 -4.43 3.72 8.03
N ALA A 80 -3.84 2.75 8.71
CA ALA A 80 -4.36 2.25 9.98
C ALA A 80 -4.32 3.34 11.07
N CYS A 81 -3.21 4.09 11.15
CA CYS A 81 -3.08 5.23 12.07
C CYS A 81 -4.13 6.32 11.77
N LEU A 82 -4.38 6.64 10.49
CA LEU A 82 -5.46 7.56 10.12
C LEU A 82 -6.81 7.08 10.63
N ALA A 83 -7.13 5.81 10.36
CA ALA A 83 -8.39 5.19 10.77
C ALA A 83 -8.55 5.11 12.30
N GLU A 84 -7.48 5.21 13.08
CA GLU A 84 -7.49 5.32 14.55
C GLU A 84 -7.57 6.76 15.08
N GLY A 85 -7.48 7.78 14.21
CA GLY A 85 -7.36 9.18 14.60
C GLY A 85 -5.94 9.60 15.02
N SER A 86 -4.97 8.70 14.93
CA SER A 86 -3.54 8.92 15.23
C SER A 86 -2.81 9.54 14.02
N TRP A 87 -3.19 10.76 13.65
CA TRP A 87 -2.78 11.36 12.38
C TRP A 87 -1.29 11.75 12.33
N GLU A 88 -0.70 12.13 13.45
CA GLU A 88 0.74 12.39 13.55
C GLU A 88 1.56 11.12 13.26
N GLU A 89 1.12 9.98 13.80
CA GLU A 89 1.76 8.69 13.57
C GLU A 89 1.55 8.21 12.12
N ALA A 90 0.40 8.55 11.52
CA ALA A 90 0.14 8.29 10.10
C ALA A 90 1.13 9.03 9.21
N VAL A 91 1.37 10.32 9.46
CA VAL A 91 2.39 11.10 8.76
C VAL A 91 3.78 10.49 8.97
N ALA A 92 4.13 10.12 10.20
CA ALA A 92 5.44 9.51 10.48
C ALA A 92 5.67 8.20 9.68
N HIS A 93 4.67 7.33 9.59
CA HIS A 93 4.74 6.12 8.78
C HIS A 93 4.81 6.44 7.28
N MET A 94 4.04 7.43 6.80
CA MET A 94 4.07 7.84 5.40
C MET A 94 5.40 8.50 5.00
N SER A 95 6.00 9.32 5.87
CA SER A 95 7.34 9.86 5.65
C SER A 95 8.40 8.75 5.57
N LYS A 96 8.29 7.72 6.41
CA LYS A 96 9.15 6.52 6.29
C LYS A 96 8.88 5.77 4.98
N ALA A 97 7.64 5.70 4.51
CA ALA A 97 7.32 5.10 3.21
C ALA A 97 7.94 5.89 2.06
N GLN A 98 7.89 7.23 2.13
CA GLN A 98 8.54 8.13 1.18
C GLN A 98 10.05 7.89 1.13
N SER A 99 10.75 7.89 2.27
CA SER A 99 12.20 7.65 2.29
C SER A 99 12.58 6.29 1.70
N ALA A 100 11.80 5.24 1.99
CA ALA A 100 12.03 3.92 1.40
C ALA A 100 11.77 3.90 -0.12
N ALA A 101 10.79 4.65 -0.61
CA ALA A 101 10.52 4.76 -2.05
C ALA A 101 11.64 5.51 -2.78
N GLU A 102 12.18 6.57 -2.16
CA GLU A 102 13.34 7.31 -2.67
C GLU A 102 14.59 6.44 -2.73
N GLU A 103 14.89 5.69 -1.66
CA GLU A 103 16.02 4.76 -1.58
C GLU A 103 15.89 3.62 -2.60
N ASN A 104 14.69 3.06 -2.77
CA ASN A 104 14.42 2.00 -3.74
C ASN A 104 14.71 2.48 -5.16
N LEU A 105 14.18 3.65 -5.54
CA LEU A 105 14.46 4.23 -6.86
C LEU A 105 15.96 4.53 -7.04
N ALA A 106 16.59 5.15 -6.04
CA ALA A 106 18.01 5.51 -6.11
C ALA A 106 18.93 4.29 -6.28
N THR A 107 18.57 3.16 -5.67
CA THR A 107 19.34 1.91 -5.77
C THR A 107 19.04 1.16 -7.07
N ALA A 108 17.77 1.05 -7.46
CA ALA A 108 17.36 0.28 -8.62
C ALA A 108 17.68 0.97 -9.95
N GLU A 109 17.59 2.30 -10.03
CA GLU A 109 17.71 3.04 -11.28
C GLU A 109 19.08 2.86 -11.98
N PRO A 110 20.24 2.96 -11.30
CA PRO A 110 21.54 2.72 -11.94
C PRO A 110 21.70 1.27 -12.43
N PHE A 111 21.24 0.31 -11.64
CA PHE A 111 21.32 -1.11 -11.99
C PHE A 111 20.48 -1.40 -13.25
N LEU A 112 19.22 -0.95 -13.25
CA LEU A 112 18.30 -1.11 -14.37
C LEU A 112 18.78 -0.36 -15.62
N ALA A 113 19.40 0.82 -15.47
CA ALA A 113 19.99 1.55 -16.58
C ALA A 113 21.14 0.79 -17.24
N LYS A 114 21.99 0.13 -16.45
CA LYS A 114 23.06 -0.73 -16.98
C LYS A 114 22.48 -1.92 -17.74
N THR A 115 21.55 -2.66 -17.14
CA THR A 115 20.91 -3.82 -17.78
C THR A 115 20.16 -3.42 -19.07
N ARG A 116 19.53 -2.24 -19.07
CA ARG A 116 18.89 -1.67 -20.26
C ARG A 116 19.91 -1.47 -21.39
N ALA A 117 21.05 -0.83 -21.11
CA ALA A 117 22.09 -0.59 -22.11
C ALA A 117 22.65 -1.91 -22.69
N GLU A 118 22.79 -2.95 -21.87
CA GLU A 118 23.21 -4.28 -22.31
C GLU A 118 22.19 -4.92 -23.27
N HIS A 119 20.89 -4.79 -23.01
CA HIS A 119 19.84 -5.28 -23.92
C HIS A 119 19.74 -4.46 -25.21
N GLU A 120 19.90 -3.14 -25.15
CA GLU A 120 19.91 -2.26 -26.33
C GLU A 120 21.09 -2.60 -27.25
N LEU A 121 22.28 -2.86 -26.68
CA LEU A 121 23.44 -3.32 -27.44
C LEU A 121 23.18 -4.68 -28.11
N LYS A 122 22.70 -5.67 -27.35
CA LYS A 122 22.36 -7.00 -27.89
C LYS A 122 21.32 -6.94 -28.99
N LEU A 123 20.29 -6.09 -28.87
CA LEU A 123 19.31 -5.89 -29.92
C LEU A 123 19.94 -5.40 -31.23
N LYS A 124 20.88 -4.46 -31.14
CA LYS A 124 21.63 -4.00 -32.30
C LYS A 124 22.43 -5.15 -32.92
N GLU A 125 23.17 -5.90 -32.11
CA GLU A 125 23.98 -7.04 -32.57
C GLU A 125 23.14 -8.13 -33.25
N TYR A 126 22.01 -8.54 -32.67
CA TYR A 126 21.13 -9.56 -33.25
C TYR A 126 20.47 -9.09 -34.55
N ARG A 127 20.05 -7.82 -34.62
CA ARG A 127 19.47 -7.24 -35.84
C ARG A 127 20.50 -7.15 -36.96
N GLU A 128 21.74 -6.76 -36.65
CA GLU A 128 22.85 -6.76 -37.62
C GLU A 128 23.18 -8.17 -38.09
N ALA A 129 23.18 -9.16 -37.20
CA ALA A 129 23.45 -10.55 -37.54
C ALA A 129 22.37 -11.15 -38.46
N ILE A 130 21.09 -10.87 -38.19
CA ILE A 130 19.96 -11.19 -39.08
C ILE A 130 20.16 -10.52 -40.45
N ALA A 131 20.42 -9.22 -40.47
CA ALA A 131 20.59 -8.47 -41.71
C ALA A 131 21.73 -9.03 -42.57
N LYS A 132 22.82 -9.50 -41.96
CA LYS A 132 23.96 -10.11 -42.66
C LYS A 132 23.61 -11.44 -43.33
N GLN A 133 22.79 -12.28 -42.70
CA GLN A 133 22.44 -13.61 -43.21
C GLN A 133 21.19 -13.61 -44.10
N THR A 134 20.36 -12.57 -44.03
CA THR A 134 19.11 -12.48 -44.79
C THR A 134 19.29 -12.61 -46.30
N PRO A 135 20.26 -11.94 -46.97
CA PRO A 135 20.48 -12.10 -48.41
C PRO A 135 20.85 -13.53 -48.78
N ARG A 136 21.77 -14.14 -48.01
CA ARG A 136 22.23 -15.51 -48.24
C ARG A 136 21.13 -16.55 -48.08
N LEU A 137 20.26 -16.38 -47.07
CA LEU A 137 19.11 -17.25 -46.90
C LEU A 137 18.13 -17.11 -48.08
N ARG A 138 17.86 -15.87 -48.51
CA ARG A 138 16.97 -15.59 -49.64
C ARG A 138 17.47 -16.22 -50.94
N GLU A 139 18.76 -16.08 -51.24
CA GLU A 139 19.39 -16.73 -52.40
C GLU A 139 19.20 -18.25 -52.38
N LEU A 140 19.36 -18.89 -51.22
CA LEU A 140 19.15 -20.34 -51.06
C LEU A 140 17.68 -20.75 -51.10
N GLU A 141 16.74 -19.85 -50.83
CA GLU A 141 15.30 -20.11 -50.94
C GLU A 141 14.80 -19.98 -52.38
N GLU A 142 15.38 -19.06 -53.15
CA GLU A 142 14.99 -18.77 -54.54
C GLU A 142 15.73 -19.65 -55.56
N ALA A 143 16.87 -20.27 -55.20
CA ALA A 143 17.68 -21.07 -56.11
C ALA A 143 17.03 -22.43 -56.49
N PRO A 144 16.88 -22.73 -57.79
CA PRO A 144 16.44 -24.04 -58.25
C PRO A 144 17.56 -25.08 -58.15
N GLY A 145 17.23 -26.32 -57.81
CA GLY A 145 18.17 -27.45 -57.90
C GLY A 145 19.31 -27.44 -56.88
N LEU A 146 19.02 -27.11 -55.60
CA LEU A 146 20.01 -27.07 -54.52
C LEU A 146 20.75 -28.41 -54.33
N SER A 147 22.06 -28.33 -54.11
CA SER A 147 22.86 -29.47 -53.64
C SER A 147 22.49 -29.84 -52.20
N GLN A 148 22.86 -31.06 -51.76
CA GLN A 148 22.64 -31.50 -50.37
C GLN A 148 23.32 -30.58 -49.35
N GLU A 149 24.50 -30.04 -49.67
CA GLU A 149 25.20 -29.07 -48.80
C GLU A 149 24.46 -27.75 -48.70
N GLN A 150 23.91 -27.26 -49.81
CA GLN A 150 23.12 -26.03 -49.84
C GLN A 150 21.79 -26.20 -49.06
N ILE A 151 21.17 -27.38 -49.11
CA ILE A 151 19.98 -27.70 -48.31
C ILE A 151 20.31 -27.65 -46.81
N LYS A 152 21.43 -28.25 -46.39
CA LYS A 152 21.89 -28.23 -44.99
C LYS A 152 22.19 -26.80 -44.53
N LEU A 153 22.91 -26.03 -45.34
CA LEU A 153 23.21 -24.63 -45.05
C LEU A 153 21.94 -23.79 -44.92
N ARG A 154 20.97 -23.97 -45.82
CA ARG A 154 19.66 -23.29 -45.74
C ARG A 154 18.96 -23.60 -44.41
N GLN A 155 18.94 -24.86 -43.99
CA GLN A 155 18.35 -25.25 -42.70
C GLN A 155 19.09 -24.61 -41.52
N GLN A 156 20.43 -24.61 -41.52
CA GLN A 156 21.23 -23.95 -40.49
C GLN A 156 20.95 -22.45 -40.42
N LEU A 157 20.84 -21.77 -41.56
CA LEU A 157 20.49 -20.36 -41.60
C LEU A 157 19.08 -20.10 -41.07
N LYS A 158 18.10 -20.97 -41.35
CA LYS A 158 16.75 -20.83 -40.78
C LYS A 158 16.77 -20.95 -39.25
N ILE A 159 17.43 -21.97 -38.72
CA ILE A 159 17.59 -22.17 -37.27
C ILE A 159 18.26 -20.94 -36.64
N PHE A 160 19.36 -20.48 -37.23
CA PHE A 160 20.04 -19.27 -36.78
C PHE A 160 19.10 -18.06 -36.75
N MET A 161 18.33 -17.83 -37.80
CA MET A 161 17.41 -16.69 -37.88
C MET A 161 16.29 -16.77 -36.83
N GLU A 162 15.74 -17.97 -36.59
CA GLU A 162 14.76 -18.22 -35.54
C GLU A 162 15.35 -17.94 -34.14
N GLU A 163 16.57 -18.40 -33.87
CA GLU A 163 17.29 -18.13 -32.62
C GLU A 163 17.52 -16.63 -32.41
N GLN A 164 17.96 -15.91 -33.45
CA GLN A 164 18.15 -14.45 -33.37
C GLN A 164 16.84 -13.71 -33.14
N GLN A 165 15.75 -14.12 -33.80
CA GLN A 165 14.42 -13.52 -33.60
C GLN A 165 13.90 -13.77 -32.18
N ALA A 166 14.10 -14.96 -31.63
CA ALA A 166 13.76 -15.27 -30.24
C ALA A 166 14.57 -14.41 -29.26
N ALA A 167 15.87 -14.22 -29.51
CA ALA A 167 16.74 -13.38 -28.69
C ALA A 167 16.36 -11.89 -28.74
N ILE A 168 15.91 -11.40 -29.90
CA ILE A 168 15.33 -10.07 -30.07
C ILE A 168 14.06 -9.94 -29.23
N ALA A 169 13.10 -10.85 -29.39
CA ALA A 169 11.84 -10.81 -28.65
C ALA A 169 12.05 -10.87 -27.13
N HIS A 170 13.03 -11.65 -26.66
CA HIS A 170 13.42 -11.68 -25.26
C HIS A 170 13.95 -10.32 -24.78
N SER A 171 14.86 -9.70 -25.53
CA SER A 171 15.45 -8.41 -25.14
C SER A 171 14.44 -7.27 -25.19
N GLU A 172 13.53 -7.25 -26.16
CA GLU A 172 12.43 -6.28 -26.23
C GLU A 172 11.48 -6.41 -25.03
N ARG A 173 11.17 -7.65 -24.61
CA ARG A 173 10.39 -7.88 -23.39
C ARG A 173 11.12 -7.39 -22.14
N ALA A 174 12.41 -7.69 -22.01
CA ALA A 174 13.21 -7.26 -20.87
C ALA A 174 13.26 -5.72 -20.77
N LEU A 175 13.41 -5.01 -21.89
CA LEU A 175 13.37 -3.55 -21.92
C LEU A 175 12.01 -3.00 -21.44
N LYS A 176 10.91 -3.59 -21.91
CA LYS A 176 9.56 -3.23 -21.45
C LYS A 176 9.37 -3.47 -19.96
N ASP A 177 9.89 -4.58 -19.44
CA ASP A 177 9.81 -4.90 -18.02
C ASP A 177 10.62 -3.92 -17.17
N ILE A 178 11.82 -3.53 -17.61
CA ILE A 178 12.65 -2.50 -16.98
C ILE A 178 11.90 -1.16 -16.91
N GLU A 179 11.31 -0.73 -18.02
CA GLU A 179 10.51 0.50 -18.06
C GLU A 179 9.31 0.44 -17.11
N GLY A 180 8.61 -0.70 -17.07
CA GLY A 180 7.50 -0.93 -16.15
C GLY A 180 7.91 -0.93 -14.67
N ILE A 181 9.11 -1.43 -14.34
CA ILE A 181 9.66 -1.35 -12.98
C ILE A 181 9.96 0.12 -12.64
N LEU A 182 10.70 0.83 -13.49
CA LEU A 182 11.07 2.24 -13.24
C LEU A 182 9.84 3.13 -13.10
N ALA A 183 8.82 2.93 -13.93
CA ALA A 183 7.56 3.66 -13.83
C ALA A 183 6.88 3.46 -12.47
N ARG A 184 6.80 2.21 -11.99
CA ARG A 184 6.23 1.90 -10.67
C ARG A 184 7.03 2.51 -9.52
N LEU A 185 8.36 2.47 -9.59
CA LEU A 185 9.23 3.06 -8.55
C LEU A 185 9.08 4.58 -8.49
N ARG A 186 9.06 5.25 -9.65
CA ARG A 186 8.82 6.71 -9.74
C ARG A 186 7.43 7.09 -9.23
N GLN A 187 6.41 6.32 -9.61
CA GLN A 187 5.05 6.53 -9.12
C GLN A 187 4.96 6.38 -7.60
N ALA A 188 5.62 5.37 -7.02
CA ALA A 188 5.66 5.18 -5.57
C ALA A 188 6.32 6.37 -4.86
N LYS A 189 7.46 6.86 -5.38
CA LYS A 189 8.13 8.06 -4.87
C LYS A 189 7.22 9.29 -4.92
N GLU A 190 6.61 9.56 -6.07
CA GLU A 190 5.73 10.72 -6.25
C GLU A 190 4.50 10.65 -5.35
N THR A 191 3.83 9.50 -5.31
CA THR A 191 2.60 9.31 -4.53
C THR A 191 2.87 9.46 -3.03
N THR A 192 3.95 8.87 -2.52
CA THR A 192 4.31 8.96 -1.10
C THR A 192 4.77 10.37 -0.72
N ALA A 193 5.53 11.06 -1.58
CA ALA A 193 5.93 12.45 -1.35
C ALA A 193 4.72 13.40 -1.31
N LYS A 194 3.82 13.29 -2.30
CA LYS A 194 2.59 14.09 -2.35
C LYS A 194 1.71 13.83 -1.12
N THR A 195 1.46 12.56 -0.81
CA THR A 195 0.61 12.19 0.33
C THR A 195 1.18 12.69 1.66
N THR A 196 2.51 12.58 1.85
CA THR A 196 3.18 13.12 3.04
C THR A 196 3.00 14.63 3.14
N ALA A 197 3.22 15.37 2.06
CA ALA A 197 3.09 16.82 2.03
C ALA A 197 1.64 17.26 2.32
N ASP A 198 0.66 16.63 1.66
CA ASP A 198 -0.76 16.92 1.83
C ASP A 198 -1.21 16.69 3.29
N TRP A 199 -0.79 15.57 3.90
CA TRP A 199 -1.14 15.27 5.29
C TRP A 199 -0.44 16.18 6.30
N GLN A 200 0.81 16.56 6.06
CA GLN A 200 1.53 17.53 6.88
C GLN A 200 0.86 18.91 6.82
N ALA A 201 0.49 19.36 5.62
CA ALA A 201 -0.22 20.62 5.43
C ALA A 201 -1.58 20.59 6.14
N PHE A 202 -2.33 19.48 6.00
CA PHE A 202 -3.60 19.29 6.70
C PHE A 202 -3.45 19.42 8.23
N LEU A 203 -2.45 18.74 8.82
CA LEU A 203 -2.19 18.83 10.26
C LEU A 203 -1.77 20.24 10.71
N ALA A 204 -1.05 20.98 9.87
CA ALA A 204 -0.69 22.37 10.15
C ALA A 204 -1.93 23.27 10.16
N THR A 205 -2.83 23.10 9.18
CA THR A 205 -4.12 23.81 9.12
C THR A 205 -4.98 23.47 10.33
N GLU A 206 -5.12 22.20 10.70
CA GLU A 206 -5.88 21.77 11.88
C GLU A 206 -5.37 22.46 13.17
N LYS A 207 -4.04 22.57 13.32
CA LYS A 207 -3.42 23.27 14.47
C LYS A 207 -3.72 24.77 14.48
N ALA A 208 -3.74 25.41 13.31
CA ALA A 208 -4.11 26.82 13.19
C ALA A 208 -5.59 27.03 13.54
N GLU A 209 -6.49 26.20 13.00
CA GLU A 209 -7.93 26.25 13.30
C GLU A 209 -8.20 26.01 14.80
N MET A 210 -7.47 25.09 15.43
CA MET A 210 -7.56 24.87 16.88
C MET A 210 -7.17 26.11 17.69
N ALA A 211 -6.14 26.84 17.25
CA ALA A 211 -5.73 28.08 17.90
C ALA A 211 -6.77 29.19 17.72
N GLU A 212 -7.33 29.34 16.51
CA GLU A 212 -8.39 30.31 16.20
C GLU A 212 -9.68 30.05 16.97
N ALA A 213 -10.03 28.78 17.19
CA ALA A 213 -11.18 28.38 17.99
C ALA A 213 -11.01 28.65 19.51
N GLY A 214 -9.83 29.07 19.96
CA GLY A 214 -9.55 29.28 21.38
C GLY A 214 -9.17 28.01 22.14
N GLY A 215 -8.71 26.97 21.44
CA GLY A 215 -8.19 25.72 22.01
C GLY A 215 -8.89 24.46 21.51
N THR A 216 -8.40 23.31 21.99
CA THR A 216 -8.84 21.98 21.53
C THR A 216 -10.32 21.70 21.79
N VAL A 217 -10.84 22.04 22.97
CA VAL A 217 -12.23 21.71 23.35
C VAL A 217 -13.25 22.47 22.50
N PRO A 218 -13.17 23.82 22.34
CA PRO A 218 -14.06 24.54 21.42
C PRO A 218 -13.96 24.06 19.98
N PHE A 219 -12.75 23.76 19.51
CA PHE A 219 -12.52 23.21 18.17
C PHE A 219 -13.23 21.86 17.98
N VAL A 220 -13.06 20.93 18.92
CA VAL A 220 -13.68 19.60 18.85
C VAL A 220 -15.21 19.72 18.87
N ALA A 221 -15.78 20.59 19.72
CA ALA A 221 -17.22 20.82 19.74
C ALA A 221 -17.74 21.33 18.38
N GLY A 222 -17.09 22.34 17.81
CA GLY A 222 -17.47 22.89 16.50
C GLY A 222 -17.37 21.89 15.36
N LYS A 223 -16.30 21.09 15.32
CA LYS A 223 -16.13 20.04 14.30
C LYS A 223 -17.07 18.86 14.50
N LEU A 224 -17.40 18.50 15.74
CA LEU A 224 -18.33 17.42 16.03
C LEU A 224 -19.70 17.68 15.40
N ASP A 225 -20.20 18.91 15.49
CA ASP A 225 -21.49 19.29 14.90
C ASP A 225 -21.44 19.25 13.36
N GLN A 226 -20.31 19.63 12.76
CA GLN A 226 -20.10 19.48 11.32
C GLN A 226 -20.15 18.00 10.89
N VAL A 227 -19.46 17.10 11.60
CA VAL A 227 -19.43 15.67 11.26
C VAL A 227 -20.80 15.01 11.43
N LYS A 228 -21.60 15.45 12.42
CA LYS A 228 -22.97 14.99 12.62
C LYS A 228 -23.89 15.43 11.48
N ALA A 229 -23.75 16.68 11.03
CA ALA A 229 -24.59 17.23 9.97
C ALA A 229 -24.21 16.75 8.55
N ASP A 230 -22.97 16.32 8.35
CA ASP A 230 -22.47 15.89 7.04
C ASP A 230 -22.79 14.41 6.75
N ASP A 231 -24.08 14.14 6.50
CA ASP A 231 -24.56 12.79 6.13
C ASP A 231 -24.25 12.41 4.67
N ALA A 232 -23.81 13.36 3.85
CA ALA A 232 -23.39 13.10 2.47
C ALA A 232 -22.02 12.41 2.40
N ARG A 233 -21.17 12.56 3.43
CA ARG A 233 -19.85 11.91 3.45
C ARG A 233 -19.93 10.41 3.71
N PRO A 234 -19.02 9.61 3.11
CA PRO A 234 -18.89 8.20 3.40
C PRO A 234 -18.72 7.95 4.90
N ARG A 235 -19.43 6.93 5.42
CA ARG A 235 -19.39 6.53 6.84
C ARG A 235 -17.96 6.36 7.36
N GLN A 236 -17.07 5.78 6.56
CA GLN A 236 -15.69 5.52 6.97
C GLN A 236 -14.86 6.80 7.16
N GLU A 237 -15.08 7.82 6.32
CA GLU A 237 -14.43 9.13 6.46
C GLU A 237 -14.92 9.82 7.74
N ARG A 238 -16.23 9.81 7.97
CA ARG A 238 -16.83 10.34 9.19
C ARG A 238 -16.29 9.63 10.43
N LEU A 239 -16.18 8.30 10.40
CA LEU A 239 -15.62 7.50 11.49
C LEU A 239 -14.15 7.84 11.77
N THR A 240 -13.35 7.98 10.72
CA THR A 240 -11.93 8.35 10.81
C THR A 240 -11.78 9.72 11.48
N TYR A 241 -12.56 10.71 11.04
CA TYR A 241 -12.54 12.04 11.60
C TYR A 241 -13.09 12.08 13.04
N ALA A 242 -14.18 11.36 13.34
CA ALA A 242 -14.70 11.25 14.70
C ALA A 242 -13.69 10.63 15.67
N ARG A 243 -12.91 9.63 15.24
CA ARG A 243 -11.80 9.07 16.02
C ARG A 243 -10.66 10.06 16.23
N ARG A 244 -10.36 10.91 15.24
CA ARG A 244 -9.43 12.05 15.43
C ARG A 244 -9.92 12.99 16.51
N LEU A 245 -11.19 13.41 16.46
CA LEU A 245 -11.77 14.25 17.50
C LEU A 245 -11.70 13.58 18.87
N GLN A 246 -11.89 12.26 18.94
CA GLN A 246 -11.78 11.50 20.19
C GLN A 246 -10.35 11.48 20.73
N LYS A 247 -9.34 11.47 19.86
CA LYS A 247 -7.93 11.58 20.26
C LYS A 247 -7.58 12.97 20.77
N LEU A 248 -8.15 14.01 20.15
CA LEU A 248 -7.94 15.40 20.54
C LEU A 248 -8.63 15.74 21.87
N ASP A 249 -9.86 15.27 22.08
CA ASP A 249 -10.58 15.39 23.36
C ASP A 249 -11.16 14.03 23.81
N PRO A 250 -10.37 13.22 24.53
CA PRO A 250 -10.81 11.92 25.05
C PRO A 250 -11.93 12.01 26.09
N SER A 251 -12.15 13.19 26.68
CA SER A 251 -13.16 13.41 27.72
C SER A 251 -14.56 13.67 27.16
N SER A 252 -14.66 13.97 25.86
CA SER A 252 -15.93 14.25 25.20
C SER A 252 -16.81 13.00 25.08
N LYS A 253 -17.88 12.97 25.87
CA LYS A 253 -18.92 11.94 25.78
C LYS A 253 -19.66 11.97 24.44
N ASP A 254 -19.87 13.15 23.87
CA ASP A 254 -20.59 13.28 22.60
C ASP A 254 -19.81 12.74 21.42
N VAL A 255 -18.49 12.96 21.39
CA VAL A 255 -17.61 12.34 20.40
C VAL A 255 -17.61 10.82 20.56
N THR A 256 -17.56 10.32 21.81
CA THR A 256 -17.60 8.88 22.08
C THR A 256 -18.91 8.24 21.61
N ARG A 257 -20.05 8.89 21.84
CA ARG A 257 -21.36 8.46 21.32
C ARG A 257 -21.37 8.42 19.79
N LEU A 258 -20.85 9.46 19.13
CA LEU A 258 -20.75 9.49 17.67
C LEU A 258 -19.91 8.33 17.12
N VAL A 259 -18.73 8.08 17.70
CA VAL A 259 -17.86 6.97 17.28
C VAL A 259 -18.58 5.62 17.47
N ASN A 260 -19.26 5.41 18.59
CA ASN A 260 -20.01 4.18 18.83
C ASN A 260 -21.17 4.00 17.84
N GLY A 261 -21.93 5.07 17.58
CA GLY A 261 -23.00 5.07 16.58
C GLY A 261 -22.48 4.77 15.16
N LEU A 262 -21.37 5.39 14.77
CA LEU A 262 -20.71 5.12 13.49
C LEU A 262 -20.10 3.72 13.40
N LEU A 263 -19.87 3.04 14.53
CA LEU A 263 -19.47 1.62 14.57
C LEU A 263 -20.66 0.67 14.64
N GLY A 264 -21.88 1.16 14.79
CA GLY A 264 -23.08 0.34 14.99
C GLY A 264 -23.10 -0.38 16.34
N LYS A 265 -22.40 0.15 17.36
CA LYS A 265 -22.48 -0.36 18.73
C LYS A 265 -23.71 0.27 19.39
N GLU A 266 -24.65 -0.56 19.83
CA GLU A 266 -25.83 -0.10 20.57
C GLU A 266 -25.41 0.64 21.85
N GLU A 267 -26.05 1.78 22.14
CA GLU A 267 -25.88 2.47 23.43
C GLU A 267 -26.39 1.55 24.55
N GLU A 268 -25.55 1.25 25.55
CA GLU A 268 -26.07 0.85 26.86
C GLU A 268 -26.91 2.03 27.38
N ALA A 269 -28.24 1.85 27.38
CA ALA A 269 -29.17 2.83 27.90
C ALA A 269 -28.72 3.29 29.29
N GLU A 270 -28.61 4.60 29.51
CA GLU A 270 -28.34 5.16 30.83
C GLU A 270 -29.28 4.50 31.86
N PRO A 271 -28.78 4.03 33.02
CA PRO A 271 -29.64 3.45 34.04
C PRO A 271 -30.69 4.48 34.41
N ALA A 272 -31.95 4.16 34.11
CA ALA A 272 -33.08 5.05 34.32
C ALA A 272 -33.03 5.62 35.75
N LYS A 273 -32.97 6.95 35.86
CA LYS A 273 -33.00 7.65 37.15
C LYS A 273 -34.15 7.09 38.00
N PRO A 274 -33.92 6.74 39.28
CA PRO A 274 -34.94 6.12 40.10
C PRO A 274 -36.13 7.09 40.25
N LYS A 275 -37.32 6.60 39.87
CA LYS A 275 -38.58 7.34 40.04
C LYS A 275 -38.73 7.73 41.52
N PRO A 276 -39.11 8.98 41.83
CA PRO A 276 -39.32 9.40 43.21
C PRO A 276 -40.43 8.55 43.84
N LYS A 277 -40.14 7.93 45.00
CA LYS A 277 -41.12 7.16 45.78
C LYS A 277 -42.30 8.09 46.14
N LYS A 278 -43.50 7.76 45.62
CA LYS A 278 -44.76 8.35 46.08
C LYS A 278 -44.88 8.14 47.59
N LYS A 279 -45.00 9.23 48.35
CA LYS A 279 -45.38 9.18 49.77
C LYS A 279 -46.78 8.57 49.88
N ALA A 280 -46.91 7.52 50.70
CA ALA A 280 -48.20 6.95 51.04
C ALA A 280 -49.01 7.95 51.90
N PRO A 281 -50.34 8.04 51.73
CA PRO A 281 -51.16 8.90 52.56
C PRO A 281 -51.28 8.33 53.97
N ALA A 282 -51.20 9.22 54.96
CA ALA A 282 -51.40 8.89 56.37
C ALA A 282 -52.83 8.38 56.59
N LYS A 283 -52.97 7.16 57.14
CA LYS A 283 -54.26 6.67 57.66
C LYS A 283 -54.63 7.50 58.90
N LYS A 284 -55.78 8.16 58.83
CA LYS A 284 -56.56 8.57 60.01
C LYS A 284 -57.58 7.47 60.30
N GLY A 285 -57.77 7.14 61.59
CA GLY A 285 -58.81 6.23 62.09
C GLY A 285 -58.24 4.91 62.57
#